data_AF-A0A417D5Q5-F1
#
_entry.id   AF-A0A417D5Q5-F1
#
_cell.length_a   1.000
_cell.length_b   1.000
_cell.length_c   1.000
_cell.angle_alpha   90.00
_cell.angle_beta   90.00
_cell.angle_gamma   90.00
#
_symmetry.space_group_name_H-M   'P 1'
#
loop_
_entity.id
_entity.type
_entity.pdbx_description
1 polymer ?
#
loop_
_entity_poly.entity_id
_entity_poly.type
_entity_poly.pdbx_seq_one_letter_code
_entity_poly.pdbx_strand_id
1 'polypeptide(L)'
;MNKKKNRHKWDKKELKAAYLFTLPSFIGFMCFVLIPIIWVIVISFHKYNVFTGASTFVGMENYKKIFTDVRSLTALKNTLWYTICCSLGNTAIGLILAVLVDNILPKK
;
A
#
# COMPACT_ATOMS: atom_id res chain seq x y z
N MET A 1 7.79 -12.86 46.14
CA MET A 1 7.00 -12.72 44.89
C MET A 1 7.97 -12.59 43.71
N ASN A 2 8.27 -13.68 42.98
CA ASN A 2 9.25 -13.63 41.86
C ASN A 2 8.64 -14.27 40.61
N LYS A 3 8.05 -13.46 39.72
CA LYS A 3 7.54 -13.90 38.41
C LYS A 3 8.73 -14.13 37.48
N LYS A 4 9.24 -15.37 37.42
CA LYS A 4 10.23 -15.76 36.40
C LYS A 4 9.61 -15.56 35.01
N LYS A 5 10.15 -14.58 34.28
CA LYS A 5 9.88 -14.32 32.85
C LYS A 5 10.41 -15.52 32.05
N ASN A 6 9.60 -16.55 31.87
CA ASN A 6 9.92 -17.66 30.99
C ASN A 6 9.95 -17.14 29.54
N ARG A 7 11.16 -16.89 29.02
CA ARG A 7 11.36 -16.61 27.60
C ARG A 7 11.08 -17.91 26.85
N HIS A 8 9.86 -18.05 26.32
CA HIS A 8 9.47 -19.14 25.44
C HIS A 8 10.44 -19.17 24.26
N LYS A 9 11.42 -20.09 24.30
CA LYS A 9 12.31 -20.33 23.18
C LYS A 9 11.49 -21.13 22.18
N TRP A 10 11.14 -20.49 21.07
CA TRP A 10 10.34 -21.06 20.01
C TRP A 10 10.98 -22.37 19.54
N ASP A 11 10.20 -23.45 19.52
CA ASP A 11 10.71 -24.74 19.05
C ASP A 11 11.04 -24.61 17.56
N LYS A 12 12.15 -25.21 17.12
CA LYS A 12 12.56 -25.21 15.70
C LYS A 12 11.47 -25.81 14.80
N LYS A 13 10.64 -26.70 15.35
CA LYS A 13 9.48 -27.28 14.66
C LYS A 13 8.37 -26.24 14.42
N GLU A 14 8.08 -25.40 15.42
CA GLU A 14 7.09 -24.33 15.32
C GLU A 14 7.53 -23.27 14.31
N LEU A 15 8.82 -22.88 14.32
CA LEU A 15 9.38 -21.96 13.34
C LEU A 15 9.25 -22.51 11.90
N LYS A 16 9.60 -23.79 11.68
CA LYS A 16 9.48 -24.41 10.36
C LYS A 16 8.03 -24.44 9.86
N ALA A 17 7.08 -24.76 10.74
CA ALA A 17 5.66 -24.73 10.40
C ALA A 17 5.21 -23.31 10.05
N ALA A 18 5.55 -22.31 10.86
CA ALA A 18 5.20 -20.91 10.62
C ALA A 18 5.71 -20.40 9.27
N TYR A 19 6.98 -20.70 8.92
CA TYR A 19 7.52 -20.33 7.61
C TYR A 19 6.80 -21.05 6.46
N LEU A 20 6.52 -22.34 6.60
CA LEU A 20 5.85 -23.12 5.54
C LEU A 20 4.42 -22.63 5.28
N PHE A 21 3.68 -22.24 6.33
CA PHE A 21 2.34 -21.66 6.19
C PHE A 21 2.36 -20.23 5.63
N THR A 22 3.42 -19.46 5.92
CA THR A 22 3.57 -18.09 5.40
C THR A 22 4.07 -18.07 3.95
N LEU A 23 4.84 -19.09 3.54
CA LEU A 23 5.50 -19.17 2.25
C LEU A 23 4.56 -18.93 1.04
N PRO A 24 3.35 -19.54 0.96
CA PRO A 24 2.47 -19.36 -0.21
C PRO A 24 1.99 -17.92 -0.35
N SER A 25 1.58 -17.29 0.76
CA SER A 25 1.19 -15.88 0.78
C SER A 25 2.37 -14.97 0.45
N PHE A 26 3.56 -15.28 0.95
CA PHE A 26 4.78 -14.52 0.66
C PHE A 26 5.16 -14.60 -0.82
N ILE A 27 5.10 -15.79 -1.43
CA ILE A 27 5.33 -15.96 -2.87
C ILE A 27 4.31 -15.15 -3.67
N GLY A 28 3.03 -15.20 -3.29
CA GLY A 28 1.99 -14.39 -3.93
C GLY A 28 2.30 -12.89 -3.85
N PHE A 29 2.68 -12.40 -2.68
CA PHE A 29 3.10 -11.01 -2.49
C PHE A 29 4.31 -10.65 -3.36
N MET A 30 5.34 -11.51 -3.42
CA MET A 30 6.52 -11.26 -4.25
C MET A 30 6.15 -11.17 -5.73
N CYS A 31 5.41 -12.16 -6.24
CA CYS A 31 5.07 -12.25 -7.66
C CYS A 31 4.12 -11.15 -8.14
N PHE A 32 3.12 -10.79 -7.34
CA PHE A 32 2.05 -9.90 -7.77
C PHE A 32 2.16 -8.47 -7.23
N VAL A 33 2.99 -8.24 -6.21
CA VAL A 33 3.16 -6.90 -5.62
C VAL A 33 4.60 -6.43 -5.81
N LEU A 34 5.58 -7.15 -5.26
CA LEU A 34 6.95 -6.64 -5.21
C LEU A 34 7.60 -6.58 -6.60
N ILE A 35 7.51 -7.66 -7.39
CA ILE A 35 8.11 -7.72 -8.73
C ILE A 35 7.53 -6.61 -9.64
N PRO A 36 6.19 -6.44 -9.77
CA PRO A 36 5.62 -5.34 -10.56
C PRO A 36 6.05 -3.95 -10.07
N ILE A 37 6.13 -3.72 -8.76
CA ILE A 37 6.59 -2.43 -8.21
C ILE A 37 8.02 -2.13 -8.64
N ILE A 38 8.94 -3.10 -8.46
CA ILE A 38 10.33 -2.94 -8.88
C ILE A 38 10.40 -2.66 -10.38
N TRP A 39 9.60 -3.36 -11.18
CA TRP A 39 9.59 -3.17 -12.63
C TRP A 39 9.09 -1.78 -13.04
N VAL A 40 8.03 -1.28 -12.41
CA VAL A 40 7.52 0.09 -12.61
C VAL A 40 8.58 1.13 -12.24
N ILE A 41 9.32 0.91 -11.15
CA ILE A 41 10.42 1.79 -10.75
C ILE A 41 11.52 1.79 -11.82
N VAL A 42 11.92 0.63 -12.37
CA VAL A 42 12.92 0.60 -13.44
C VAL A 42 12.43 1.34 -14.69
N ILE A 43 11.16 1.14 -15.07
CA ILE A 43 10.56 1.79 -16.24
C ILE A 43 10.42 3.31 -16.03
N SER A 44 10.19 3.80 -14.81
CA SER A 44 10.05 5.25 -14.57
C SER A 44 11.32 6.04 -14.90
N PHE A 45 12.50 5.41 -14.87
CA PHE A 45 13.77 6.01 -15.30
C PHE A 45 14.05 5.87 -16.81
N HIS A 46 13.21 5.12 -17.52
CA HIS A 46 13.32 4.90 -18.96
C HIS A 46 12.19 5.62 -19.69
N LYS A 47 12.50 6.14 -20.88
CA LYS A 47 11.48 6.49 -21.86
C LYS A 47 11.17 5.23 -22.64
N TYR A 48 10.10 4.56 -22.20
CA TYR A 48 9.63 3.29 -22.75
C TYR A 48 8.47 3.54 -23.72
N ASN A 49 8.59 3.07 -24.96
CA ASN A 49 7.52 3.11 -25.94
C ASN A 49 6.94 1.70 -26.12
N VAL A 50 5.71 1.51 -25.62
CA VAL A 50 5.01 0.21 -25.61
C VAL A 50 4.76 -0.33 -27.02
N PHE A 51 4.58 0.53 -28.03
CA PHE A 51 4.28 0.11 -29.40
C PHE A 51 5.52 -0.33 -30.18
N THR A 52 6.66 0.31 -29.92
CA THR A 52 7.92 0.02 -30.63
C THR A 52 8.87 -0.90 -29.86
N GLY A 53 8.61 -1.14 -28.57
CA GLY A 53 9.53 -1.85 -27.66
C GLY A 53 10.82 -1.08 -27.34
N ALA A 54 11.03 0.11 -27.92
CA ALA A 54 12.18 0.94 -27.66
C ALA A 54 12.19 1.43 -26.20
N SER A 55 13.30 1.17 -25.52
CA SER A 55 13.56 1.65 -24.16
C SER A 55 14.84 2.47 -24.18
N THR A 56 14.76 3.72 -23.76
CA THR A 56 15.92 4.61 -23.64
C THR A 56 16.05 5.06 -22.21
N PHE A 57 17.24 4.91 -21.60
CA PHE A 57 17.47 5.38 -20.24
C PHE A 57 17.58 6.90 -20.24
N VAL A 58 16.66 7.57 -19.54
CA VAL A 58 16.58 9.05 -19.47
C VAL A 58 16.80 9.57 -18.04
N GLY A 59 17.09 8.68 -17.09
CA GLY A 59 17.31 9.03 -15.69
C GLY A 59 16.09 9.74 -15.09
N MET A 60 16.30 10.96 -14.58
CA MET A 60 15.27 11.73 -13.87
C MET A 60 14.39 12.62 -14.77
N GLU A 61 14.56 12.57 -16.09
CA GLU A 61 13.84 13.46 -17.01
C GLU A 61 12.30 13.30 -16.90
N ASN A 62 11.82 12.06 -16.80
CA ASN A 62 10.40 11.76 -16.62
C ASN A 62 9.80 12.40 -15.36
N TYR A 63 10.56 12.39 -14.25
CA TYR A 63 10.12 13.01 -13.00
C TYR A 63 10.04 14.54 -13.13
N LYS A 64 11.05 15.17 -13.75
CA LYS A 64 11.01 16.63 -14.02
C LYS A 64 9.76 17.00 -14.83
N LYS A 65 9.45 16.22 -15.86
CA LYS A 65 8.28 16.46 -16.72
C LYS A 65 6.97 16.48 -15.93
N ILE A 66 6.80 15.57 -14.97
CA ILE A 66 5.60 15.51 -14.12
C ILE A 66 5.43 16.79 -13.29
N PHE A 67 6.52 17.35 -12.77
CA PHE A 67 6.47 18.56 -11.95
C PHE A 67 6.37 19.86 -12.76
N THR A 68 6.71 19.82 -14.05
CA THR A 68 6.58 20.98 -14.94
C THR A 68 5.28 21.00 -15.74
N ASP A 69 4.64 19.85 -15.93
CA ASP A 69 3.41 19.76 -16.72
C ASP A 69 2.18 20.20 -15.89
N VAL A 70 1.52 21.26 -16.35
CA VAL A 70 0.29 21.80 -15.75
C VAL A 70 -0.79 20.73 -15.61
N ARG A 71 -0.88 19.80 -16.58
CA ARG A 71 -1.89 18.73 -16.54
C ARG A 71 -1.62 17.76 -15.42
N SER A 72 -0.37 17.35 -15.24
CA SER A 72 0.07 16.47 -14.15
C SER A 72 -0.16 17.12 -12.78
N LEU A 73 0.20 18.39 -12.62
CA LEU A 73 -0.02 19.13 -11.37
C LEU A 73 -1.52 19.31 -11.06
N THR A 74 -2.33 19.60 -12.07
CA THR A 74 -3.79 19.70 -11.91
C THR A 74 -4.40 18.37 -11.49
N ALA A 75 -3.99 17.27 -12.12
CA ALA A 75 -4.42 15.93 -11.74
C ALA A 75 -4.03 15.61 -10.29
N LEU A 76 -2.79 15.90 -9.89
CA LEU A 76 -2.31 15.69 -8.54
C LEU A 76 -3.12 16.49 -7.50
N LYS A 77 -3.40 17.77 -7.77
CA LYS A 77 -4.23 18.61 -6.91
C LYS A 77 -5.65 18.05 -6.77
N ASN A 78 -6.25 17.62 -7.87
CA ASN A 78 -7.59 17.03 -7.86
C ASN A 78 -7.63 15.72 -7.07
N THR A 79 -6.63 14.85 -7.25
CA THR A 79 -6.51 13.61 -6.48
C THR A 79 -6.35 13.89 -4.99
N LEU A 80 -5.48 14.83 -4.61
CA LEU A 80 -5.30 15.20 -3.20
C LEU A 80 -6.58 15.76 -2.58
N TRP A 81 -7.27 16.66 -3.28
CA TRP A 81 -8.55 17.21 -2.84
C TRP A 81 -9.59 16.11 -2.66
N TYR A 82 -9.72 15.23 -3.65
CA TYR A 82 -10.63 14.08 -3.59
C TYR A 82 -10.30 13.16 -2.41
N THR A 83 -9.04 12.76 -2.23
CA THR A 83 -8.61 11.86 -1.16
C THR A 83 -8.93 12.43 0.22
N ILE A 84 -8.67 13.72 0.45
CA ILE A 84 -8.95 14.37 1.74
C ILE A 84 -10.46 14.43 1.98
N CYS A 85 -11.23 14.96 1.01
CA CYS A 85 -12.68 15.10 1.15
C CYS A 85 -13.37 13.75 1.34
N CYS A 86 -13.03 12.74 0.54
CA CYS A 86 -13.64 11.42 0.63
C CYS A 86 -13.22 10.68 1.91
N SER A 87 -11.93 10.71 2.29
CA SER A 87 -11.50 10.01 3.50
C SER A 87 -12.15 10.63 4.74
N LEU A 88 -12.14 11.95 4.87
CA LEU A 88 -12.77 12.63 6.02
C LEU A 88 -14.29 12.47 6.00
N GLY A 89 -14.92 12.60 4.83
CA GLY A 89 -16.35 12.41 4.64
C GLY A 89 -16.81 11.00 5.03
N ASN A 90 -16.12 9.97 4.54
CA ASN A 90 -16.44 8.58 4.87
C ASN A 90 -16.26 8.29 6.36
N THR A 91 -15.19 8.79 6.98
CA THR A 91 -14.98 8.63 8.43
C THR A 91 -16.05 9.36 9.23
N ALA A 92 -16.38 10.61 8.88
CA ALA A 92 -17.40 11.39 9.58
C ALA A 92 -18.78 10.72 9.49
N ILE A 93 -19.20 10.31 8.28
CA ILE A 93 -20.47 9.61 8.07
C ILE A 93 -20.47 8.28 8.82
N GLY A 94 -19.37 7.50 8.74
CA GLY A 94 -19.23 6.25 9.47
C GLY A 94 -19.38 6.40 10.98
N LEU A 95 -18.79 7.45 11.56
CA LEU A 95 -18.91 7.76 12.99
C LEU A 95 -20.33 8.20 13.38
N ILE A 96 -20.97 9.06 12.57
CA ILE A 96 -22.36 9.48 12.80
C ILE A 96 -23.27 8.24 12.82
N LEU A 97 -23.14 7.36 11.83
CA LEU A 97 -23.93 6.13 11.75
C LEU A 97 -23.64 5.21 12.94
N ALA A 98 -22.37 5.05 13.34
CA ALA A 98 -22.00 4.23 14.49
C ALA A 98 -22.65 4.73 15.78
N VAL A 99 -22.63 6.04 16.02
CA VAL A 99 -23.26 6.66 17.21
C VAL A 99 -24.78 6.51 17.17
N LEU A 100 -25.41 6.69 16.01
CA LEU A 100 -26.86 6.49 15.88
C LEU A 100 -27.25 5.05 16.19
N VAL A 101 -26.51 4.07 15.67
CA VAL A 101 -26.74 2.64 15.96
C VAL A 101 -26.54 2.33 17.44
N ASP A 102 -25.49 2.87 18.08
CA ASP A 102 -25.22 2.67 19.52
C ASP A 102 -26.35 3.22 20.41
N ASN A 103 -26.97 4.33 20.02
CA ASN A 103 -28.09 4.92 20.76
C ASN A 103 -29.42 4.18 20.54
N ILE A 104 -29.59 3.49 19.40
CA ILE A 104 -30.81 2.74 19.06
C ILE A 104 -30.79 1.34 19.68
N LEU A 105 -29.61 0.73 19.82
CA LEU A 105 -29.49 -0.61 20.39
C LEU A 105 -29.78 -0.59 21.91
N PRO A 106 -30.68 -1.46 22.41
CA PRO A 106 -30.94 -1.55 23.84
C PRO A 106 -29.68 -2.03 24.55
N LYS A 107 -29.16 -1.20 25.47
CA LYS A 107 -28.02 -1.56 26.32
C LYS A 107 -28.43 -2.72 27.23
N LYS A 108 -27.80 -3.89 27.07
CA LYS A 108 -27.87 -5.00 28.01
C LYS A 108 -26.92 -4.77 29.18
#